data_AF-A0A6A8GGI2-F1
#
_entry.id   AF-A0A6A8GGI2-F1
#
_cell.length_a   1.000
_cell.length_b   1.000
_cell.length_c   1.000
_cell.angle_alpha   90.00
_cell.angle_beta   90.00
_cell.angle_gamma   90.00
#
_symmetry.space_group_name_H-M   'P 1'
#
loop_
_entity.id
_entity.type
_entity.pdbx_description
1 polymer ?
#
loop_
_entity_poly.entity_id
_entity_poly.type
_entity_poly.pdbx_seq_one_letter_code
_entity_poly.pdbx_strand_id
1 'polypeptide(L)'
;MADNDYITTLLREGQEVHTIRSGKQVDAMVTVTEILSSEYDLLENIEIPYKPDRKKTPIIEEITDEDEDIRRQKYEFTEGYYVDTLVNKRGKQIDISRLASACGLEVEFSGAWE
;
A
#
# COMPACT_ATOMS: atom_id res chain seq x y z
N MET A 1 23.48 -14.43 6.58
CA MET A 1 22.13 -14.14 7.10
C MET A 1 21.33 -13.77 5.87
N ALA A 2 20.36 -14.58 5.48
CA ALA A 2 19.49 -14.21 4.38
C ALA A 2 18.63 -13.06 4.89
N ASP A 3 18.71 -11.91 4.21
CA ASP A 3 17.89 -10.74 4.48
C ASP A 3 16.44 -11.12 4.11
N ASN A 4 15.69 -11.61 5.10
CA ASN A 4 14.31 -12.07 4.93
C ASN A 4 13.30 -10.91 4.96
N ASP A 5 13.80 -9.67 5.03
CA ASP A 5 13.00 -8.47 5.09
C ASP A 5 12.52 -8.06 3.69
N TYR A 6 11.27 -7.64 3.64
CA TYR A 6 10.65 -6.97 2.52
C TYR A 6 11.02 -5.49 2.59
N ILE A 7 11.93 -5.06 1.70
CA ILE A 7 12.43 -3.69 1.67
C ILE A 7 11.74 -2.90 0.57
N THR A 8 11.01 -1.85 0.94
CA THR A 8 10.34 -0.95 0.00
C THR A 8 10.90 0.45 0.17
N THR A 9 11.43 1.02 -0.89
CA THR A 9 12.00 2.36 -0.90
C THR A 9 11.11 3.27 -1.73
N LEU A 10 10.65 4.37 -1.13
CA LEU A 10 9.90 5.43 -1.81
C LEU A 10 10.89 6.49 -2.28
N LEU A 11 10.73 6.92 -3.54
CA LEU A 11 11.57 7.93 -4.15
C LEU A 11 10.73 9.11 -4.65
N ARG A 12 11.32 10.30 -4.58
CA ARG A 12 10.80 11.52 -5.19
C ARG A 12 11.87 12.09 -6.09
N GLU A 13 11.58 12.18 -7.39
CA GLU A 13 12.53 12.68 -8.40
C GLU A 13 13.88 11.93 -8.35
N GLY A 14 13.84 10.60 -8.15
CA GLY A 14 15.02 9.74 -8.00
C GLY A 14 15.77 9.85 -6.66
N GLN A 15 15.30 10.66 -5.71
CA GLN A 15 15.87 10.73 -4.37
C GLN A 15 15.06 9.87 -3.38
N GLU A 16 15.74 9.03 -2.61
CA GLU A 16 15.13 8.29 -1.51
C GLU A 16 14.53 9.25 -0.47
N VAL A 17 13.25 9.05 -0.18
CA VAL A 17 12.51 9.80 0.86
C VAL A 17 12.13 8.92 2.05
N HIS A 18 11.80 7.64 1.81
CA HIS A 18 11.54 6.65 2.86
C HIS A 18 12.07 5.28 2.48
N THR A 19 12.58 4.55 3.47
CA THR A 19 12.89 3.12 3.35
C THR A 19 12.14 2.34 4.43
N ILE A 20 11.24 1.48 3.99
CA ILE A 20 10.42 0.60 4.82
C ILE A 20 11.06 -0.78 4.82
N ARG A 21 11.27 -1.35 6.02
CA ARG A 21 11.72 -2.73 6.21
C ARG A 21 10.70 -3.48 7.04
N SER A 22 10.24 -4.63 6.54
CA SER A 22 9.29 -5.45 7.26
C SER A 22 9.52 -6.94 7.08
N GLY A 23 9.27 -7.72 8.12
CA GLY A 23 9.33 -9.18 8.04
C GLY A 23 8.15 -9.82 7.29
N LYS A 24 7.11 -9.06 6.91
CA LYS A 24 5.96 -9.57 6.14
C LYS A 24 5.53 -8.61 5.04
N GLN A 25 5.07 -9.19 3.93
CA GLN A 25 4.55 -8.43 2.77
C GLN A 25 3.34 -7.57 3.12
N VAL A 26 2.46 -8.06 3.99
CA VAL A 26 1.24 -7.34 4.41
C VAL A 26 1.62 -6.10 5.21
N ASP A 27 2.48 -6.28 6.22
CA ASP A 27 2.95 -5.18 7.07
C ASP A 27 3.67 -4.11 6.23
N ALA A 28 4.50 -4.49 5.25
CA ALA A 28 5.12 -3.55 4.32
C ALA A 28 4.09 -2.72 3.52
N MET A 29 3.05 -3.37 2.99
CA MET A 29 2.01 -2.69 2.20
C MET A 29 1.18 -1.73 3.05
N VAL A 30 0.80 -2.14 4.26
CA VAL A 30 0.05 -1.30 5.20
C VAL A 30 0.89 -0.07 5.56
N THR A 31 2.14 -0.29 6.01
CA THR A 31 3.05 0.80 6.41
C THR A 31 3.27 1.82 5.29
N VAL A 32 3.45 1.36 4.05
CA VAL A 32 3.58 2.26 2.90
C VAL A 32 2.30 3.08 2.71
N THR A 33 1.14 2.44 2.80
CA THR A 33 -0.15 3.13 2.63
C THR A 33 -0.39 4.16 3.73
N GLU A 34 -0.01 3.85 4.98
CA GLU A 34 -0.04 4.78 6.11
C GLU A 34 0.85 6.02 5.85
N ILE A 35 2.10 5.83 5.42
CA ILE A 35 3.03 6.92 5.09
C ILE A 35 2.44 7.80 3.97
N LEU A 36 1.97 7.19 2.89
CA LEU A 36 1.37 7.91 1.78
C LEU A 36 0.14 8.71 2.21
N SER A 37 -0.70 8.14 3.09
CA SER A 37 -1.87 8.83 3.63
C SER A 37 -1.50 9.98 4.57
N SER A 38 -0.49 9.81 5.42
CA SER A 38 -0.17 10.80 6.44
C SER A 38 0.75 11.93 5.95
N GLU A 39 1.63 11.66 4.99
CA GLU A 39 2.71 12.58 4.59
C GLU A 39 2.56 13.09 3.15
N TYR A 40 1.76 12.41 2.32
CA TYR A 40 1.62 12.69 0.90
C TYR A 40 0.15 12.79 0.45
N ASP A 41 -0.76 13.01 1.40
CA ASP A 41 -2.19 13.27 1.17
C ASP A 41 -2.84 12.26 0.20
N LEU A 42 -2.51 10.96 0.34
CA LEU A 42 -2.96 9.91 -0.58
C LEU A 42 -4.48 9.94 -0.83
N LEU A 43 -5.27 10.12 0.22
CA LEU A 43 -6.74 10.15 0.14
C LEU A 43 -7.27 11.36 -0.66
N GLU A 44 -6.51 12.45 -0.76
CA GLU A 44 -6.85 13.60 -1.60
C GLU A 44 -6.40 13.40 -3.06
N ASN A 45 -5.43 12.53 -3.30
CA ASN A 45 -4.86 12.25 -4.62
C ASN A 45 -5.58 11.11 -5.38
N ILE A 46 -6.51 10.40 -4.73
CA ILE A 46 -7.25 9.28 -5.32
C ILE A 46 -8.76 9.43 -5.14
N GLU A 47 -9.53 8.85 -6.06
CA GLU A 47 -10.99 8.72 -5.89
C GLU A 47 -11.31 7.45 -5.08
N ILE A 48 -12.12 7.57 -4.02
CA ILE A 48 -12.54 6.45 -3.18
C ILE A 48 -13.90 5.89 -3.65
N PRO A 49 -14.04 4.57 -3.88
CA PRO A 49 -13.03 3.53 -3.69
C PRO A 49 -11.98 3.49 -4.81
N TYR A 50 -10.70 3.40 -4.45
CA TYR A 50 -9.61 3.49 -5.42
C TYR A 50 -9.43 2.21 -6.22
N LYS A 51 -9.70 2.33 -7.53
CA LYS A 51 -9.64 1.25 -8.52
C LYS A 51 -8.86 1.72 -9.76
N PRO A 52 -7.51 1.66 -9.74
CA PRO A 52 -6.69 2.11 -10.86
C PRO A 52 -6.83 1.27 -12.15
N ASP A 53 -7.55 0.15 -12.11
CA ASP A 53 -8.08 -0.52 -13.32
C ASP A 53 -9.53 -0.97 -13.08
N ARG A 54 -10.12 -1.64 -14.07
CA ARG A 54 -11.30 -2.51 -13.92
C ARG A 54 -11.06 -3.74 -13.02
N LYS A 55 -10.26 -3.60 -11.96
CA LYS A 55 -10.11 -4.59 -10.91
C LYS A 55 -11.49 -4.85 -10.28
N LYS A 56 -11.76 -6.11 -9.95
CA LYS A 56 -13.00 -6.48 -9.25
C LYS A 56 -13.03 -5.90 -7.82
N THR A 57 -11.89 -5.90 -7.14
CA THR A 57 -11.74 -5.42 -5.76
C THR A 57 -10.94 -4.11 -5.75
N PRO A 58 -11.39 -3.08 -5.01
CA PRO A 58 -10.62 -1.86 -4.81
C PRO A 58 -9.37 -2.08 -3.97
N ILE A 59 -8.32 -1.31 -4.27
CA ILE A 59 -7.10 -1.28 -3.48
C ILE A 59 -7.37 -0.58 -2.15
N ILE A 60 -8.03 0.58 -2.18
CA ILE A 60 -8.46 1.34 -0.99
C ILE A 60 -9.97 1.52 -1.01
N GLU A 61 -10.61 1.30 0.13
CA GLU A 61 -12.04 1.47 0.31
C GLU A 61 -12.34 2.02 1.70
N GLU A 62 -13.34 2.89 1.78
CA GLU A 62 -13.94 3.30 3.05
C GLU A 62 -14.93 2.21 3.49
N ILE A 63 -14.80 1.70 4.72
CA ILE A 63 -15.71 0.67 5.25
C ILE A 63 -16.43 1.21 6.49
N THR A 64 -17.73 1.41 6.35
CA THR A 64 -18.64 1.74 7.46
C THR A 64 -18.99 0.48 8.29
N ASP A 65 -19.48 0.67 9.52
CA ASP A 65 -19.77 -0.38 10.53
C ASP A 65 -20.71 -1.54 10.12
N GLU A 66 -21.27 -1.53 8.92
CA GLU A 66 -22.19 -2.56 8.43
C GLU A 66 -21.52 -3.75 7.72
N ASP A 67 -20.19 -3.75 7.51
CA ASP A 67 -19.46 -4.76 6.73
C ASP A 67 -18.33 -5.48 7.52
N GLU A 68 -18.67 -6.18 8.61
CA GLU A 68 -17.70 -6.89 9.48
C GLU A 68 -16.89 -7.98 8.73
N ASP A 69 -17.50 -8.69 7.78
CA ASP A 69 -16.82 -9.72 6.99
C ASP A 69 -15.77 -9.13 6.03
N ILE A 70 -15.97 -7.91 5.55
CA ILE A 70 -15.01 -7.19 4.69
C ILE A 70 -13.84 -6.67 5.54
N ARG A 71 -14.12 -6.18 6.76
CA ARG A 71 -13.08 -5.75 7.72
C ARG A 71 -12.08 -6.88 8.07
N ARG A 72 -12.49 -8.14 8.07
CA ARG A 72 -11.59 -9.28 8.36
C ARG A 72 -10.57 -9.57 7.26
N GLN A 73 -10.79 -9.05 6.06
CA GLN A 73 -10.00 -9.37 4.87
C GLN A 73 -9.08 -8.24 4.42
N LYS A 74 -9.35 -7.01 4.88
CA LYS A 74 -8.56 -5.82 4.58
C LYS A 74 -7.91 -5.29 5.85
N TYR A 75 -6.88 -4.47 5.69
CA TYR A 75 -6.17 -3.89 6.83
C TYR A 75 -6.47 -2.39 6.89
N GLU A 76 -6.84 -1.91 8.06
CA GLU A 76 -7.00 -0.49 8.30
C GLU A 76 -5.63 0.18 8.32
N PHE A 77 -5.49 1.30 7.61
CA PHE A 77 -4.26 2.11 7.61
C PHE A 77 -4.53 3.55 8.07
N THR A 78 -5.79 4.00 8.06
CA THR A 78 -6.22 5.21 8.73
C THR A 78 -7.71 5.09 9.04
N GLU A 79 -8.23 5.87 9.99
CA GLU A 79 -9.58 5.72 10.54
C GLU A 79 -10.65 5.61 9.44
N GLY A 80 -11.26 4.43 9.32
CA GLY A 80 -12.34 4.15 8.36
C GLY A 80 -11.87 3.75 6.95
N TYR A 81 -10.57 3.80 6.64
CA TYR A 81 -10.01 3.45 5.33
C TYR A 81 -9.15 2.19 5.38
N TYR A 82 -9.41 1.29 4.43
CA TYR A 82 -8.84 -0.05 4.41
C TYR A 82 -8.13 -0.34 3.11
N VAL A 83 -6.98 -1.02 3.20
CA VAL A 83 -6.19 -1.48 2.06
C VAL A 83 -6.38 -2.98 1.82
N ASP A 84 -6.60 -3.37 0.56
CA ASP A 84 -6.66 -4.78 0.15
C ASP A 84 -5.26 -5.40 0.14
N THR A 85 -5.03 -6.38 1.01
CA THR A 85 -3.74 -7.08 1.14
C THR A 85 -3.83 -8.55 0.74
N LEU A 86 -4.97 -9.01 0.22
CA LEU A 86 -5.18 -10.41 -0.15
C LEU A 86 -4.51 -10.82 -1.46
N VAL A 87 -4.02 -9.86 -2.24
CA VAL A 87 -3.30 -10.12 -3.47
C VAL A 87 -1.94 -10.80 -3.20
N ASN A 88 -1.43 -11.56 -4.18
CA ASN A 88 -0.11 -12.19 -4.06
C ASN A 88 1.02 -11.15 -4.02
N LYS A 89 2.26 -11.59 -3.75
CA LYS A 89 3.47 -10.76 -3.66
C LYS A 89 3.59 -9.74 -4.81
N ARG A 90 3.44 -10.20 -6.06
CA ARG A 90 3.51 -9.35 -7.26
C ARG A 90 2.34 -8.36 -7.32
N GLY A 91 1.15 -8.78 -6.93
CA GLY A 91 -0.02 -7.90 -6.83
C GLY A 91 0.21 -6.77 -5.82
N LYS A 92 0.79 -7.09 -4.65
CA LYS A 92 1.15 -6.08 -3.64
C LYS A 92 2.17 -5.08 -4.19
N GLN A 93 3.21 -5.53 -4.89
CA GLN A 93 4.18 -4.63 -5.52
C GLN A 93 3.50 -3.67 -6.51
N ILE A 94 2.63 -4.19 -7.38
CA ILE A 94 1.87 -3.39 -8.34
C ILE A 94 0.99 -2.36 -7.62
N ASP A 95 0.30 -2.76 -6.56
CA ASP A 95 -0.60 -1.89 -5.82
C ASP A 95 0.14 -0.81 -5.03
N ILE A 96 1.24 -1.17 -4.36
CA ILE A 96 2.15 -0.22 -3.72
C ILE A 96 2.65 0.82 -4.73
N SER A 97 3.14 0.39 -5.90
CA SER A 97 3.62 1.32 -6.94
C SER A 97 2.51 2.25 -7.44
N ARG A 98 1.26 1.80 -7.51
CA ARG A 98 0.12 2.63 -7.94
C ARG A 98 -0.29 3.66 -6.90
N LEU A 99 -0.23 3.28 -5.63
CA LEU A 99 -0.50 4.20 -4.52
C LEU A 99 0.57 5.28 -4.45
N ALA A 100 1.85 4.89 -4.49
CA ALA A 100 2.96 5.84 -4.51
C ALA A 100 2.91 6.76 -5.74
N SER A 101 2.62 6.20 -6.93
CA SER A 101 2.51 6.98 -8.16
C SER A 101 1.36 7.98 -8.13
N ALA A 102 0.25 7.69 -7.43
CA ALA A 102 -0.84 8.66 -7.25
C ALA A 102 -0.38 9.88 -6.43
N CYS A 103 0.56 9.68 -5.49
CA CYS A 103 1.22 10.74 -4.73
C CYS A 103 2.44 11.36 -5.43
N GLY A 104 2.71 11.00 -6.70
CA GLY A 104 3.87 11.50 -7.43
C GLY A 104 5.22 10.93 -6.95
N LEU A 105 5.20 9.74 -6.35
CA LEU A 105 6.37 9.01 -5.89
C LEU A 105 6.65 7.77 -6.75
N GLU A 106 7.91 7.37 -6.77
CA GLU A 106 8.39 6.13 -7.36
C GLU A 106 8.68 5.10 -6.26
N VAL A 107 8.76 3.82 -6.63
CA VAL A 107 9.02 2.74 -5.67
C VAL A 107 10.06 1.78 -6.19
N GLU A 108 11.01 1.45 -5.33
CA GLU A 108 11.94 0.35 -5.51
C GLU A 108 11.67 -0.77 -4.49
N PHE A 109 11.84 -2.00 -4.93
CA PHE A 109 11.64 -3.20 -4.10
C PHE A 109 12.95 -3.99 -4.03
N SER A 110 13.31 -4.47 -2.84
CA SER A 110 14.52 -5.27 -2.61
C SER A 110 14.33 -6.28 -1.48
N GLY A 111 15.34 -7.15 -1.27
CA GLY A 111 15.31 -8.17 -0.22
C GLY A 111 14.35 -9.29 -0.56
N ALA A 112 13.49 -9.69 0.38
CA ALA A 112 12.51 -10.75 0.19
C ALA A 112 11.42 -10.44 -0.86
N TRP A 113 11.46 -9.24 -1.47
CA TRP A 113 10.68 -8.91 -2.67
C TRP A 113 11.20 -9.56 -3.96
N GLU A 114 12.42 -10.08 -4.00
CA GLU A 114 13.01 -10.78 -5.16
C GLU A 114 12.63 -12.27 -5.24
#